data_AF-A0A0V8DWV9-F1
#
_entry.id   AF-A0A0V8DWV9-F1
#
_cell.length_a   1.000
_cell.length_b   1.000
_cell.length_c   1.000
_cell.angle_alpha   90.00
_cell.angle_beta   90.00
_cell.angle_gamma   90.00
#
_symmetry.space_group_name_H-M   'P 1'
#
loop_
_entity.id
_entity.type
_entity.pdbx_description
1 polymer ?
#
loop_
_entity_poly.entity_id
_entity_poly.type
_entity_poly.pdbx_seq_one_letter_code
_entity_poly.pdbx_strand_id
1 'polypeptide(L)' 'MFVVIYPPKRFKYDPPNYEPTSKALIDGLTDAGIWNDDNYNVIRRTSFEHGGLSGDTKMWKVELVVKVVEE' A
#
# COMPACT_ATOMS: atom_id res chain seq x y z
N MET A 1 8.53 0.43 -0.93
CA MET A 1 7.13 0.87 -0.86
C MET A 1 6.58 0.52 0.50
N PHE A 2 5.86 1.45 1.13
CA PHE A 2 5.12 1.20 2.36
C PHE A 2 3.64 1.21 2.03
N VAL A 3 2.93 0.14 2.38
CA VAL A 3 1.48 0.02 2.30
C VAL A 3 0.92 0.25 3.69
N VAL A 4 0.33 1.42 3.93
CA VAL A 4 -0.22 1.77 5.23
C VAL A 4 -1.73 1.66 5.19
N ILE A 5 -2.27 0.77 6.02
CA ILE A 5 -3.71 0.49 6.09
C ILE A 5 -4.29 1.20 7.31
N TYR A 6 -5.39 1.94 7.09
CA TYR A 6 -6.10 2.66 8.12
C TYR A 6 -7.56 2.16 8.20
N PRO A 7 -7.96 1.44 9.25
CA PRO A 7 -9.34 1.04 9.44
C PRO A 7 -10.23 2.23 9.85
N PRO A 8 -11.53 2.18 9.54
CA PRO A 8 -12.50 3.18 9.99
C PRO A 8 -12.76 3.15 11.50
N LYS A 9 -12.52 1.99 12.14
CA LYS A 9 -12.76 1.73 13.56
C LYS A 9 -11.61 0.91 14.13
N ARG A 10 -11.60 0.70 15.44
CA ARG A 10 -10.58 -0.12 16.13
C ARG A 10 -10.79 -1.62 15.89
N PHE A 11 -10.69 -2.05 14.64
CA PHE A 11 -10.73 -3.45 14.25
C PHE A 11 -9.41 -4.15 14.61
N LYS A 12 -9.51 -5.44 14.90
CA LYS A 12 -8.35 -6.32 14.91
C LYS A 12 -8.19 -6.86 13.49
N TYR A 13 -7.07 -6.56 12.86
CA TYR A 13 -6.76 -6.98 11.50
C TYR A 13 -5.23 -7.00 11.33
N ASP A 14 -4.75 -7.76 10.36
CA ASP A 14 -3.34 -7.80 10.01
C ASP A 14 -3.14 -7.01 8.70
N PRO A 15 -2.32 -5.96 8.68
CA PRO A 15 -2.05 -5.19 7.46
C PRO A 15 -1.63 -6.03 6.24
N PRO A 16 -0.81 -7.09 6.37
CA PRO A 16 -0.46 -7.95 5.23
C PRO A 16 -1.65 -8.66 4.56
N ASN A 17 -2.77 -8.89 5.25
CA ASN A 17 -3.94 -9.55 4.66
C ASN A 17 -4.61 -8.69 3.57
N TYR A 18 -4.27 -7.40 3.50
CA TYR A 18 -4.75 -6.47 2.48
C TYR A 18 -3.79 -6.36 1.28
N GLU A 19 -2.78 -7.23 1.21
CA GLU A 19 -1.88 -7.34 0.06
C GLU A 19 -2.64 -7.39 -1.28
N PRO A 20 -3.73 -8.16 -1.45
CA PRO A 20 -4.46 -8.19 -2.73
C PRO A 20 -5.03 -6.83 -3.13
N THR A 21 -5.43 -6.01 -2.15
CA THR A 21 -5.91 -4.64 -2.42
C THR A 21 -4.76 -3.75 -2.86
N SER A 22 -3.64 -3.77 -2.12
CA SER A 22 -2.48 -2.97 -2.50
C SER A 22 -1.85 -3.41 -3.82
N LYS A 23 -1.85 -4.71 -4.11
CA LYS A 23 -1.32 -5.26 -5.37
C LYS A 23 -2.10 -4.71 -6.56
N ALA A 24 -3.44 -4.73 -6.48
CA ALA A 24 -4.28 -4.14 -7.53
C ALA A 24 -4.02 -2.64 -7.74
N LEU A 25 -3.74 -1.89 -6.67
CA LEU A 25 -3.35 -0.48 -6.78
C LEU A 25 -1.97 -0.31 -7.44
N ILE A 26 -1.00 -1.14 -7.06
CA ILE A 26 0.36 -1.15 -7.63
C ILE A 26 0.29 -1.48 -9.13
N ASP A 27 -0.48 -2.50 -9.51
CA ASP A 27 -0.74 -2.86 -10.91
C ASP A 27 -1.32 -1.68 -11.69
N GLY A 28 -2.33 -1.00 -11.14
CA GLY A 28 -2.90 0.18 -11.77
C GLY A 28 -1.91 1.34 -11.92
N LEU A 29 -0.94 1.49 -11.02
CA LEU A 29 0.12 2.52 -11.14
C LEU A 29 1.15 2.15 -12.22
N THR A 30 1.43 0.86 -12.42
CA THR A 30 2.21 0.35 -13.55
C THR A 30 1.49 0.62 -14.87
N ASP A 31 0.21 0.27 -14.96
CA ASP A 31 -0.63 0.51 -16.14
C ASP A 31 -0.72 2.02 -16.47
N ALA A 32 -0.71 2.87 -15.44
CA ALA A 32 -0.69 4.32 -15.57
C ALA A 32 0.69 4.91 -15.92
N GLY A 33 1.75 4.10 -15.96
CA GLY A 33 3.09 4.52 -16.35
C GLY A 33 3.86 5.33 -15.30
N ILE A 34 3.51 5.22 -14.02
CA ILE A 34 4.28 5.85 -12.93
C ILE A 34 5.70 5.26 -12.86
N TRP A 35 5.82 3.98 -13.21
CA TRP A 35 7.07 3.27 -13.45
C TRP A 35 6.84 2.25 -14.59
N ASN A 36 7.93 1.68 -15.11
CA ASN A 36 7.85 0.80 -16.27
C ASN A 36 7.32 -0.61 -15.96
N ASP A 37 7.50 -1.11 -14.73
CA ASP A 37 7.10 -2.45 -14.28
C ASP A 37 7.04 -2.50 -12.74
N ASP A 38 6.28 -3.39 -12.11
CA ASP A 38 6.21 -3.59 -10.66
C ASP A 38 7.05 -4.79 -10.15
N ASN A 39 7.85 -5.40 -11.02
CA ASN A 39 8.71 -6.52 -10.69
C ASN A 39 9.79 -6.19 -9.61
N TYR A 40 10.49 -7.23 -9.13
CA TYR A 40 11.46 -7.13 -8.03
C TYR A 40 12.67 -6.20 -8.30
N ASN A 41 12.97 -5.87 -9.55
CA ASN A 41 14.03 -4.93 -9.90
C ASN A 41 13.60 -3.47 -9.67
N VAL A 42 12.30 -3.18 -9.85
CA VAL A 42 11.71 -1.84 -9.69
C VAL A 42 11.17 -1.66 -8.27
N ILE A 43 10.25 -2.52 -7.83
CA ILE A 43 9.73 -2.51 -6.46
C ILE A 43 10.57 -3.47 -5.63
N ARG A 44 11.72 -2.98 -5.16
CA ARG A 44 12.70 -3.79 -4.43
C ARG A 44 12.25 -4.26 -3.05
N ARG A 45 11.34 -3.52 -2.40
CA ARG A 45 10.84 -3.81 -1.04
C ARG A 45 9.41 -3.33 -0.89
N THR A 46 8.57 -4.13 -0.26
CA THR A 46 7.21 -3.77 0.15
C THR A 46 7.03 -4.13 1.63
N SER A 47 6.53 -3.18 2.42
CA SER A 47 6.16 -3.39 3.83
C SER A 47 4.71 -3.03 4.07
N PHE A 48 4.11 -3.66 5.06
CA PHE A 48 2.70 -3.47 5.44
C PHE A 48 2.62 -2.95 6.87
N GLU A 49 1.90 -1.85 7.06
CA GLU A 49 1.88 -1.13 8.34
C GLU A 49 0.46 -0.76 8.78
N HIS A 50 0.25 -0.74 10.09
CA HIS A 50 -0.96 -0.20 10.70
C HIS A 50 -0.82 1.32 10.83
N GLY A 51 -1.69 2.08 10.15
CA GLY A 51 -1.64 3.54 10.12
C GLY A 51 -2.41 4.26 11.25
N GLY A 52 -3.13 3.54 12.09
CA GLY A 52 -4.13 4.14 12.99
C GLY A 52 -5.50 4.23 12.31
N LEU A 53 -6.36 5.17 12.75
CA LEU A 53 -7.71 5.32 12.20
C LEU A 53 -7.69 6.11 10.89
N SER A 54 -8.57 5.77 9.95
CA SER A 54 -8.67 6.45 8.64
C SER A 54 -9.14 7.90 8.71
N GLY A 55 -9.69 8.32 9.85
CA GLY A 55 -10.37 9.61 10.02
C GLY A 55 -11.82 9.63 9.52
N ASP A 56 -12.26 8.59 8.80
CA ASP A 56 -13.64 8.38 8.38
C ASP A 56 -14.18 7.08 8.99
N THR A 57 -15.25 7.19 9.77
CA THR A 57 -15.86 6.04 10.49
C THR A 57 -16.53 5.00 9.59
N LYS A 58 -16.61 5.24 8.28
CA LYS A 58 -17.23 4.36 7.29
C LYS A 58 -16.25 3.86 6.21
N MET A 59 -15.08 4.47 6.05
CA MET A 59 -14.16 4.15 4.97
C MET A 59 -12.79 3.70 5.48
N TRP A 60 -12.25 2.66 4.83
CA TRP A 60 -10.84 2.33 4.95
C TRP A 60 -10.02 3.32 4.12
N LYS A 61 -8.86 3.71 4.61
CA LYS A 61 -7.86 4.44 3.82
C LYS A 61 -6.66 3.52 3.57
N VAL A 62 -6.17 3.53 2.34
CA VAL A 62 -4.90 2.91 1.95
C VAL A 62 -3.96 4.03 1.52
N GLU A 63 -2.76 4.07 2.08
CA GLU A 63 -1.72 4.99 1.67
C GLU A 63 -0.53 4.20 1.12
N LEU A 64 -0.12 4.54 -0.11
CA LEU A 64 1.07 3.99 -0.74
C LEU A 64 2.18 5.04 -0.67
N VAL A 65 3.20 4.77 0.13
CA VAL A 65 4.38 5.64 0.22
C VAL A 65 5.51 5.02 -0.59
N VAL A 66 5.85 5.70 -1.68
CA VAL A 66 6.94 5.31 -2.58
C VAL A 66 8.19 6.11 -2.22
N LYS A 67 9.31 5.42 -2.03
CA LYS A 67 10.62 6.03 -1.83
C LYS A 67 11.58 5.44 -2.83
N VAL A 68 12.32 6.30 -3.52
CA VAL A 68 13.45 5.88 -4.35
C VAL A 68 14.53 5.35 -3.42
N VAL A 69 15.12 4.23 -3.79
CA VAL A 69 16.23 3.63 -3.05
C VAL A 69 17.47 3.85 -3.91
N GLU A 70 18.35 4.74 -3.47
CA GLU A 70 19.68 4.90 -4.06
C GLU A 70 20.56 3.72 -3.59
N GLU A 71 21.41 3.22 -4.50
CA GLU A 71 22.34 2.11 -4.22
C GLU A 71 23.55 2.56 -3.38
#